data_AF-X6PDJ4-F1
#
_entry.id   AF-X6PDJ4-F1
#
_cell.length_a   1.000
_cell.length_b   1.000
_cell.length_c   1.000
_cell.angle_alpha   90.00
_cell.angle_beta   90.00
_cell.angle_gamma   90.00
#
_symmetry.space_group_name_H-M   'P 1'
#
loop_
_entity.id
_entity.type
_entity.pdbx_description
1 polymer ?
#
loop_
_entity_poly.entity_id
_entity_poly.type
_entity_poly.pdbx_seq_one_letter_code
_entity_poly.pdbx_strand_id
1 'polypeptide(L)'
;MFQKMLMRNKIWSLLVTNQMSYQLRKTKFHTFGIWKKSCQNFQQNPIKCSIRHNSAKPGPDTTNTADTKKKVTIHWITPENENITTQVPVGLSILEAAHSNDIELEGACEASLACSTCHVILEPNIYDKLKQPTDDEYDMLDLAFGLTETSRLGCQIIIDESFDGTTITLPKATRNFAVDGYKPKPH
;
A
#
# COMPACT_ATOMS: atom_id res chain seq x y z
N MET A 1 -58.56 15.49 8.61
CA MET A 1 -57.69 16.17 7.63
C MET A 1 -57.35 15.15 6.55
N PHE A 2 -57.74 15.35 5.28
CA PHE A 2 -56.91 16.05 4.27
C PHE A 2 -55.48 15.51 4.28
N GLN A 3 -55.05 14.57 3.42
CA GLN A 3 -55.35 14.30 2.00
C GLN A 3 -54.79 15.39 1.05
N LYS A 4 -54.13 14.93 -0.03
CA LYS A 4 -53.18 15.66 -0.92
C LYS A 4 -51.76 15.76 -0.29
N MET A 5 -50.67 15.75 -1.05
CA MET A 5 -50.56 15.83 -2.52
C MET A 5 -49.56 14.81 -3.09
N LEU A 6 -50.02 14.03 -4.08
CA LEU A 6 -49.18 13.25 -4.99
C LEU A 6 -48.89 14.07 -6.26
N MET A 7 -48.03 13.52 -7.12
CA MET A 7 -47.62 14.05 -8.44
C MET A 7 -46.64 15.23 -8.38
N ARG A 8 -45.72 15.46 -9.33
CA ARG A 8 -45.00 14.70 -10.39
C ARG A 8 -44.62 15.73 -11.47
N ASN A 9 -43.46 15.51 -12.08
CA ASN A 9 -43.18 15.77 -13.49
C ASN A 9 -42.93 17.20 -14.00
N LYS A 10 -41.67 17.37 -14.43
CA LYS A 10 -41.23 17.58 -15.83
C LYS A 10 -41.00 19.01 -16.34
N ILE A 11 -39.74 19.21 -16.75
CA ILE A 11 -39.28 19.76 -18.04
C ILE A 11 -39.66 21.21 -18.35
N TRP A 12 -38.64 22.06 -18.49
CA TRP A 12 -38.26 22.75 -19.75
C TRP A 12 -36.78 23.21 -19.55
N SER A 13 -35.83 22.91 -20.45
CA SER A 13 -35.59 23.53 -21.78
C SER A 13 -34.79 24.84 -21.65
N LEU A 14 -33.70 25.13 -22.37
CA LEU A 14 -32.83 24.38 -23.31
C LEU A 14 -31.57 25.26 -23.63
N LEU A 15 -30.54 24.72 -24.32
CA LEU A 15 -29.39 25.43 -24.94
C LEU A 15 -28.44 26.13 -23.91
N VAL A 16 -27.17 26.50 -24.13
CA VAL A 16 -26.21 26.71 -25.26
C VAL A 16 -24.80 26.34 -24.71
N THR A 17 -23.77 25.77 -25.35
CA THR A 17 -23.48 24.93 -26.56
C THR A 17 -22.14 24.23 -26.24
N ASN A 18 -21.91 22.94 -26.54
CA ASN A 18 -21.56 22.32 -27.83
C ASN A 18 -20.29 22.87 -28.54
N GLN A 19 -19.37 21.94 -28.87
CA GLN A 19 -18.28 22.00 -29.87
C GLN A 19 -17.39 23.26 -29.98
N MET A 20 -16.08 23.09 -29.72
CA MET A 20 -15.07 23.44 -30.73
C MET A 20 -13.85 22.51 -30.66
N SER A 21 -13.25 22.25 -31.82
CA SER A 21 -12.19 21.25 -32.05
C SER A 21 -10.92 21.92 -32.61
N TYR A 22 -9.93 21.09 -32.98
CA TYR A 22 -8.73 21.42 -33.76
C TYR A 22 -7.57 22.16 -33.07
N GLN A 23 -6.51 21.38 -32.82
CA GLN A 23 -5.18 21.54 -33.45
C GLN A 23 -4.72 22.96 -33.84
N LEU A 24 -3.56 23.37 -33.31
CA LEU A 24 -2.54 24.03 -34.14
C LEU A 24 -1.13 23.74 -33.62
N ARG A 25 -0.13 23.82 -34.50
CA ARG A 25 1.26 23.41 -34.25
C ARG A 25 2.22 24.60 -34.33
N LYS A 26 3.32 24.53 -33.55
CA LYS A 26 4.64 25.13 -33.82
C LYS A 26 4.71 26.63 -34.20
N THR A 27 5.20 27.44 -33.27
CA THR A 27 6.29 28.41 -33.51
C THR A 27 7.13 28.51 -32.23
N LYS A 28 8.42 28.18 -32.20
CA LYS A 28 9.59 28.85 -32.83
C LYS A 28 10.27 29.81 -31.84
N PHE A 29 11.00 29.25 -30.88
CA PHE A 29 12.23 29.89 -30.39
C PHE A 29 13.44 29.23 -31.06
N HIS A 30 14.42 30.04 -31.41
CA HIS A 30 15.45 29.72 -32.40
C HIS A 30 16.72 30.48 -32.03
N THR A 31 17.89 29.82 -32.08
CA THR A 31 19.24 30.39 -31.85
C THR A 31 19.49 30.97 -30.44
N PHE A 32 20.72 31.05 -29.91
CA PHE A 32 22.03 30.55 -30.34
C PHE A 32 22.87 30.25 -29.07
N GLY A 33 23.82 29.32 -29.11
CA GLY A 33 24.54 28.88 -27.91
C GLY A 33 25.79 28.06 -28.20
N ILE A 34 26.68 28.58 -29.06
CA ILE A 34 27.92 27.89 -29.42
C ILE A 34 28.98 28.12 -28.35
N TRP A 35 29.40 27.05 -27.66
CA TRP A 35 30.77 26.96 -27.16
C TRP A 35 31.33 25.56 -27.40
N LYS A 36 32.54 25.48 -27.95
CA LYS A 36 33.16 24.23 -28.41
C LYS A 36 34.66 24.29 -28.16
N LYS A 37 35.21 23.17 -27.67
CA LYS A 37 36.63 22.93 -27.32
C LYS A 37 37.13 23.63 -26.05
N SER A 38 37.56 22.82 -25.10
CA SER A 38 39.01 22.53 -25.05
C SER A 38 39.24 21.07 -24.71
N CYS A 39 40.15 20.43 -25.45
CA CYS A 39 40.70 19.12 -25.14
C CYS A 39 42.22 19.24 -25.18
N GLN A 40 42.85 19.30 -24.01
CA GLN A 40 44.29 19.13 -23.82
C GLN A 40 44.43 18.17 -22.63
N ASN A 41 44.73 16.89 -22.89
CA ASN A 41 46.09 16.37 -22.87
C ASN A 41 46.85 16.70 -21.58
N PHE A 42 46.81 15.77 -20.64
CA PHE A 42 47.97 15.49 -19.78
C PHE A 42 48.19 13.97 -19.73
N GLN A 43 49.45 13.55 -19.75
CA GLN A 43 49.81 12.15 -19.99
C GLN A 43 50.03 11.36 -18.69
N GLN A 44 49.50 10.14 -18.69
CA GLN A 44 50.13 8.89 -18.22
C GLN A 44 51.09 8.98 -17.01
N ASN A 45 50.68 8.36 -15.89
CA ASN A 45 51.53 7.32 -15.28
C ASN A 45 50.68 6.26 -14.55
N PRO A 46 51.10 4.97 -14.52
CA PRO A 46 50.20 3.87 -14.17
C PRO A 46 50.33 3.41 -12.71
N ILE A 47 49.29 3.61 -11.88
CA ILE A 47 49.14 2.86 -10.62
C ILE A 47 48.23 1.66 -10.89
N LYS A 48 48.82 0.46 -10.86
CA LYS A 48 48.18 -0.82 -11.15
C LYS A 48 47.32 -1.33 -9.99
N CYS A 49 46.33 -0.54 -9.55
CA CYS A 49 45.33 -1.02 -8.59
C CYS A 49 44.37 -1.99 -9.28
N SER A 50 44.60 -3.30 -9.10
CA SER A 50 43.75 -4.37 -9.62
C SER A 50 42.45 -4.52 -8.81
N ILE A 51 41.64 -3.45 -8.77
CA ILE A 51 40.27 -3.54 -8.28
C ILE A 51 39.48 -4.30 -9.36
N ARG A 52 39.13 -5.55 -9.05
CA ARG A 52 38.11 -6.25 -9.83
C ARG A 52 36.79 -5.52 -9.58
N HIS A 53 36.34 -4.75 -10.56
CA HIS A 53 34.93 -4.41 -10.66
C HIS A 53 34.17 -5.72 -10.94
N ASN A 54 33.85 -6.46 -9.88
CA ASN A 54 32.77 -7.43 -9.92
C ASN A 54 31.51 -6.62 -10.22
N SER A 55 31.10 -6.64 -11.49
CA SER A 55 29.80 -6.16 -11.93
C SER A 55 28.72 -7.06 -11.32
N ALA A 56 28.44 -6.85 -10.04
CA ALA A 56 27.23 -7.33 -9.40
C ALA A 56 26.08 -6.81 -10.26
N LYS A 57 25.42 -7.73 -10.97
CA LYS A 57 24.22 -7.40 -11.71
C LYS A 57 23.23 -6.82 -10.70
N PRO A 58 22.51 -5.73 -11.02
CA PRO A 58 21.29 -5.45 -10.28
C PRO A 58 20.40 -6.70 -10.30
N GLY A 59 19.61 -6.89 -9.24
CA GLY A 59 18.65 -7.98 -9.16
C GLY A 59 17.59 -7.90 -10.27
N PRO A 60 16.68 -8.88 -10.35
CA PRO A 60 15.58 -8.83 -11.30
C PRO A 60 14.66 -7.63 -11.02
N ASP A 61 14.83 -6.54 -11.78
CA ASP A 61 13.86 -5.44 -11.88
C ASP A 61 12.57 -5.96 -12.54
N THR A 62 11.66 -6.51 -11.74
CA THR A 62 10.36 -7.04 -12.21
C THR A 62 9.18 -6.44 -11.45
N THR A 63 9.01 -5.12 -11.58
CA THR A 63 7.74 -4.42 -11.27
C THR A 63 7.21 -3.60 -12.45
N ASN A 64 7.66 -3.93 -13.67
CA ASN A 64 7.11 -3.38 -14.92
C ASN A 64 6.39 -4.45 -15.75
N THR A 65 5.50 -5.19 -15.09
CA THR A 65 4.50 -6.02 -15.78
C THR A 65 3.13 -5.44 -15.51
N ALA A 66 2.44 -5.03 -16.59
CA ALA A 66 1.00 -4.77 -16.57
C ALA A 66 0.22 -6.09 -16.57
N ASP A 67 0.58 -7.00 -15.65
CA ASP A 67 -0.17 -8.23 -15.41
C ASP A 67 -1.55 -7.85 -14.86
N THR A 68 -2.57 -8.55 -15.35
CA THR A 68 -3.95 -8.40 -14.87
C THR A 68 -4.07 -9.01 -13.48
N LYS A 69 -3.55 -8.33 -12.44
CA LYS A 69 -3.67 -8.75 -11.04
C LYS A 69 -5.15 -8.99 -10.73
N LYS A 70 -5.51 -10.26 -10.51
CA LYS A 70 -6.83 -10.66 -10.00
C LYS A 70 -7.11 -9.85 -8.74
N LYS A 71 -8.35 -9.38 -8.58
CA LYS A 71 -8.82 -8.72 -7.37
C LYS A 71 -9.77 -9.64 -6.62
N VAL A 72 -9.67 -9.63 -5.31
CA VAL A 72 -10.62 -10.24 -4.39
C VAL A 72 -11.30 -9.16 -3.55
N THR A 73 -12.52 -9.45 -3.11
CA THR A 73 -13.32 -8.59 -2.26
C THR A 73 -13.06 -8.95 -0.81
N ILE A 74 -12.64 -7.99 0.02
CA ILE A 74 -12.44 -8.19 1.46
C ILE A 74 -13.31 -7.21 2.24
N HIS A 75 -13.97 -7.73 3.28
CA HIS A 75 -14.74 -6.98 4.26
C HIS A 75 -13.88 -6.75 5.51
N TRP A 76 -13.76 -5.50 5.94
CA TRP A 76 -13.04 -5.10 7.14
C TRP A 76 -14.03 -4.68 8.22
N ILE A 77 -13.93 -5.26 9.41
CA ILE A 77 -14.62 -4.78 10.62
C ILE A 77 -13.68 -3.86 11.38
N THR A 78 -14.01 -2.57 11.45
CA THR A 78 -13.25 -1.55 12.20
C THR A 78 -13.47 -1.72 13.72
N PRO A 79 -12.63 -1.13 14.59
CA PRO A 79 -12.85 -1.18 16.05
C PRO A 79 -14.17 -0.52 16.52
N GLU A 80 -14.78 0.35 15.71
CA GLU A 80 -16.12 0.94 15.86
C GLU A 80 -17.24 -0.05 15.50
N ASN A 81 -16.90 -1.20 14.92
CA ASN A 81 -17.79 -2.20 14.32
C ASN A 81 -18.46 -1.70 13.00
N GLU A 82 -17.83 -0.77 12.27
CA GLU A 82 -18.22 -0.46 10.89
C GLU A 82 -17.68 -1.54 9.93
N ASN A 83 -18.41 -1.80 8.82
CA ASN A 83 -18.11 -2.87 7.87
C ASN A 83 -17.71 -2.26 6.51
N ILE A 84 -16.42 -2.05 6.28
CA ILE A 84 -15.89 -1.43 5.06
C ILE A 84 -15.57 -2.53 4.03
N THR A 85 -16.07 -2.41 2.80
CA THR A 85 -15.84 -3.42 1.74
C THR A 85 -14.92 -2.86 0.65
N THR A 86 -13.85 -3.59 0.34
CA THR A 86 -12.75 -3.13 -0.54
C THR A 86 -12.41 -4.18 -1.61
N GLN A 87 -11.75 -3.75 -2.70
CA GLN A 87 -11.25 -4.65 -3.74
C GLN A 87 -9.73 -4.60 -3.82
N VAL A 88 -9.08 -5.65 -3.32
CA VAL A 88 -7.63 -5.73 -3.15
C VAL A 88 -7.02 -6.70 -4.18
N PRO A 89 -5.87 -6.37 -4.80
CA PRO A 89 -5.22 -7.27 -5.73
C PRO A 89 -4.50 -8.41 -5.00
N VAL A 90 -4.62 -9.63 -5.55
CA VAL A 90 -3.93 -10.82 -5.07
C VAL A 90 -2.41 -10.62 -5.07
N GLY A 91 -1.73 -11.17 -4.06
CA GLY A 91 -0.28 -11.08 -3.91
C GLY A 91 0.22 -9.80 -3.23
N LEU A 92 -0.61 -9.11 -2.45
CA LEU A 92 -0.20 -8.13 -1.43
C LEU A 92 -0.33 -8.72 -0.03
N SER A 93 0.37 -8.16 0.95
CA SER A 93 0.09 -8.42 2.36
C SER A 93 -1.23 -7.76 2.82
N ILE A 94 -1.83 -8.25 3.92
CA ILE A 94 -3.02 -7.63 4.51
C ILE A 94 -2.71 -6.18 4.97
N LEU A 95 -1.48 -5.91 5.43
CA LEU A 95 -1.04 -4.57 5.83
C LEU A 95 -1.03 -3.58 4.64
N GLU A 96 -0.36 -3.94 3.53
CA GLU A 96 -0.35 -3.12 2.31
C GLU A 96 -1.75 -2.94 1.72
N ALA A 97 -2.58 -3.98 1.79
CA ALA A 97 -3.95 -3.96 1.31
C ALA A 97 -4.87 -3.04 2.14
N ALA A 98 -4.67 -2.97 3.46
CA ALA A 98 -5.34 -2.01 4.33
C ALA A 98 -4.94 -0.57 3.98
N HIS A 99 -3.63 -0.29 3.92
CA HIS A 99 -3.11 1.05 3.59
C HIS A 99 -3.49 1.51 2.17
N SER A 100 -3.59 0.58 1.21
CA SER A 100 -4.01 0.87 -0.16
C SER A 100 -5.51 1.22 -0.31
N ASN A 101 -6.30 1.08 0.75
CA ASN A 101 -7.74 1.39 0.77
C ASN A 101 -8.12 2.31 1.95
N ASP A 102 -7.15 3.09 2.46
CA ASP A 102 -7.34 4.05 3.56
C ASP A 102 -7.89 3.45 4.87
N ILE A 103 -7.63 2.15 5.12
CA ILE A 103 -8.01 1.47 6.37
C ILE A 103 -6.96 1.75 7.45
N GLU A 104 -7.41 2.20 8.62
CA GLU A 104 -6.56 2.52 9.78
C GLU A 104 -6.05 1.24 10.48
N LEU A 105 -4.97 0.66 9.93
CA LEU A 105 -4.24 -0.47 10.50
C LEU A 105 -2.79 -0.07 10.81
N GLU A 106 -2.35 -0.19 12.06
CA GLU A 106 -1.03 0.28 12.48
C GLU A 106 0.12 -0.63 12.02
N GLY A 107 1.08 -0.08 11.27
CA GLY A 107 2.20 -0.81 10.65
C GLY A 107 3.58 -0.41 11.14
N ALA A 108 3.76 -0.14 12.44
CA ALA A 108 4.91 0.61 12.99
C ALA A 108 6.32 0.05 12.69
N CYS A 109 6.44 -1.21 12.28
CA CYS A 109 7.70 -1.87 11.93
C CYS A 109 7.83 -2.30 10.46
N GLU A 110 6.96 -1.81 9.56
CA GLU A 110 7.04 -2.03 8.10
C GLU A 110 7.26 -3.52 7.73
N ALA A 111 6.41 -4.40 8.27
CA ALA A 111 6.46 -5.86 8.11
C ALA A 111 7.71 -6.60 8.64
N SER A 112 8.64 -5.90 9.33
CA SER A 112 9.93 -6.47 9.79
C SER A 112 9.85 -7.41 11.01
N LEU A 113 8.68 -8.00 11.30
CA LEU A 113 8.37 -8.87 12.46
C LEU A 113 8.77 -8.30 13.85
N ALA A 114 9.04 -7.00 13.97
CA ALA A 114 9.52 -6.36 15.20
C ALA A 114 8.40 -5.68 16.03
N CYS A 115 7.13 -5.90 15.68
CA CYS A 115 5.99 -5.26 16.31
C CYS A 115 4.69 -6.05 16.08
N SER A 116 3.77 -5.96 17.04
CA SER A 116 2.44 -6.57 16.98
C SER A 116 1.30 -5.59 16.67
N THR A 117 1.61 -4.37 16.21
CA THR A 117 0.59 -3.36 15.86
C THR A 117 -0.29 -3.79 14.69
N CYS A 118 0.26 -4.59 13.77
CA CYS A 118 -0.43 -5.14 12.60
C CYS A 118 -1.22 -6.44 12.90
N HIS A 119 -1.56 -6.67 14.16
CA HIS A 119 -2.42 -7.77 14.59
C HIS A 119 -3.83 -7.64 13.97
N VAL A 120 -4.29 -8.72 13.34
CA VAL A 120 -5.64 -8.86 12.79
C VAL A 120 -6.26 -10.17 13.25
N ILE A 121 -7.60 -10.22 13.34
CA ILE A 121 -8.37 -11.41 13.66
C ILE A 121 -9.04 -11.91 12.37
N LEU A 122 -8.76 -13.15 11.99
CA LEU A 122 -9.29 -13.77 10.77
C LEU A 122 -10.55 -14.62 11.04
N GLU A 123 -11.32 -14.85 9.99
CA GLU A 123 -12.36 -15.88 9.97
C GLU A 123 -11.73 -17.30 10.06
N PRO A 124 -12.26 -18.22 10.90
CA PRO A 124 -11.73 -19.59 11.02
C PRO A 124 -11.60 -20.33 9.67
N ASN A 125 -12.59 -20.16 8.79
CA ASN A 125 -12.62 -20.78 7.45
C ASN A 125 -11.45 -20.37 6.52
N ILE A 126 -10.72 -19.31 6.87
CA ILE A 126 -9.50 -18.87 6.18
C ILE A 126 -8.26 -19.19 7.01
N TYR A 127 -8.33 -19.04 8.33
CA TYR A 127 -7.25 -19.42 9.25
C TYR A 127 -6.79 -20.88 9.01
N ASP A 128 -7.73 -21.81 8.87
CA ASP A 128 -7.46 -23.24 8.63
C ASP A 128 -6.81 -23.53 7.26
N LYS A 129 -6.90 -22.61 6.29
CA LYS A 129 -6.27 -22.72 4.95
C LYS A 129 -4.85 -22.17 4.93
N LEU A 130 -4.52 -21.27 5.86
CA LEU A 130 -3.23 -20.59 5.91
C LEU A 130 -2.15 -21.51 6.50
N LYS A 131 -0.89 -21.20 6.17
CA LYS A 131 0.24 -21.77 6.90
C LYS A 131 0.15 -21.31 8.36
N GLN A 132 0.33 -22.25 9.30
CA GLN A 132 0.50 -21.96 10.72
C GLN A 132 1.58 -20.88 10.94
N PRO A 133 1.41 -20.00 11.94
CA PRO A 133 2.45 -19.04 12.36
C PRO A 133 3.76 -19.74 12.75
N THR A 134 4.85 -19.00 12.70
CA THR A 134 6.15 -19.41 13.26
C THR A 134 6.24 -19.08 14.75
N ASP A 135 7.14 -19.74 15.47
CA ASP A 135 7.36 -19.48 16.90
C ASP A 135 7.70 -18.00 17.16
N ASP A 136 8.54 -17.39 16.30
CA ASP A 136 8.86 -15.95 16.33
C ASP A 136 7.61 -15.04 16.10
N GLU A 137 6.56 -15.54 15.43
CA GLU A 137 5.30 -14.79 15.24
C GLU A 137 4.43 -14.89 16.50
N TYR A 138 4.40 -16.05 17.16
CA TYR A 138 3.70 -16.24 18.45
C TYR A 138 4.31 -15.37 19.56
N ASP A 139 5.64 -15.34 19.69
CA ASP A 139 6.34 -14.50 20.68
C ASP A 139 5.97 -13.01 20.56
N MET A 140 5.65 -12.54 19.35
CA MET A 140 5.18 -11.17 19.10
C MET A 140 3.66 -11.02 19.29
N LEU A 141 2.86 -12.03 18.92
CA LEU A 141 1.41 -12.05 19.12
C LEU A 141 1.01 -12.02 20.60
N ASP A 142 1.77 -12.68 21.47
CA ASP A 142 1.58 -12.64 22.94
C ASP A 142 1.74 -11.23 23.55
N LEU A 143 2.31 -10.28 22.81
CA LEU A 143 2.41 -8.86 23.22
C LEU A 143 1.19 -8.02 22.80
N ALA A 144 0.29 -8.55 21.96
CA ALA A 144 -0.89 -7.86 21.42
C ALA A 144 -2.05 -7.79 22.43
N PHE A 145 -3.05 -6.93 22.16
CA PHE A 145 -4.26 -6.82 22.96
C PHE A 145 -5.43 -7.57 22.30
N GLY A 146 -6.18 -8.34 23.09
CA GLY A 146 -7.35 -9.06 22.59
C GLY A 146 -7.00 -10.23 21.65
N LEU A 147 -5.96 -10.99 21.99
CA LEU A 147 -5.57 -12.19 21.27
C LEU A 147 -6.70 -13.25 21.26
N THR A 148 -6.93 -13.87 20.10
CA THR A 148 -7.88 -14.97 19.88
C THR A 148 -7.17 -16.12 19.14
N GLU A 149 -7.81 -17.29 19.07
CA GLU A 149 -7.26 -18.47 18.38
C GLU A 149 -7.05 -18.26 16.86
N THR A 150 -7.71 -17.26 16.26
CA THR A 150 -7.56 -16.89 14.83
C THR A 150 -6.78 -15.57 14.62
N SER A 151 -6.13 -15.06 15.66
CA SER A 151 -5.22 -13.90 15.57
C SER A 151 -3.96 -14.21 14.77
N ARG A 152 -3.54 -13.27 13.91
CA ARG A 152 -2.28 -13.33 13.15
C ARG A 152 -1.66 -11.95 12.95
N LEU A 153 -0.38 -11.88 12.59
CA LEU A 153 0.23 -10.64 12.11
C LEU A 153 -0.10 -10.45 10.62
N GLY A 154 -0.93 -9.47 10.30
CA GLY A 154 -1.38 -9.18 8.92
C GLY A 154 -0.25 -8.79 7.95
N CYS A 155 0.93 -8.46 8.46
CA CYS A 155 2.12 -8.23 7.65
C CYS A 155 2.76 -9.52 7.08
N GLN A 156 2.56 -10.68 7.72
CA GLN A 156 3.12 -11.96 7.28
C GLN A 156 2.17 -12.75 6.36
N ILE A 157 0.91 -12.33 6.26
CA ILE A 157 -0.11 -12.99 5.45
C ILE A 157 -0.22 -12.32 4.10
N ILE A 158 0.06 -13.07 3.03
CA ILE A 158 -0.18 -12.66 1.64
C ILE A 158 -1.59 -13.10 1.22
N ILE A 159 -2.34 -12.18 0.61
CA ILE A 159 -3.70 -12.40 0.12
C ILE A 159 -3.66 -13.28 -1.13
N ASP A 160 -4.26 -14.47 -1.05
CA ASP A 160 -4.51 -15.37 -2.18
C ASP A 160 -5.97 -15.31 -2.68
N GLU A 161 -6.31 -16.12 -3.68
CA GLU A 161 -7.65 -16.16 -4.27
C GLU A 161 -8.73 -16.70 -3.32
N SER A 162 -8.34 -17.40 -2.25
CA SER A 162 -9.23 -17.93 -1.20
C SER A 162 -9.84 -16.86 -0.30
N PHE A 163 -9.34 -15.62 -0.33
CA PHE A 163 -9.82 -14.50 0.51
C PHE A 163 -11.07 -13.79 -0.05
N ASP A 164 -11.57 -14.14 -1.23
CA ASP A 164 -12.75 -13.48 -1.81
C ASP A 164 -14.01 -13.69 -0.95
N GLY A 165 -14.63 -12.58 -0.53
CA GLY A 165 -15.77 -12.57 0.40
C GLY A 165 -15.40 -12.75 1.88
N THR A 166 -14.12 -12.78 2.23
CA THR A 166 -13.65 -12.97 3.62
C THR A 166 -13.90 -11.73 4.48
N THR A 167 -14.21 -11.95 5.76
CA THR A 167 -14.24 -10.89 6.77
C THR A 167 -12.96 -10.90 7.64
N ILE A 168 -12.30 -9.74 7.77
CA ILE A 168 -11.15 -9.50 8.63
C ILE A 168 -11.55 -8.49 9.71
N THR A 169 -11.25 -8.77 10.98
CA THR A 169 -11.60 -7.89 12.11
C THR A 169 -10.36 -7.23 12.70
N LEU A 170 -10.42 -5.91 12.90
CA LEU A 170 -9.36 -5.14 13.55
C LEU A 170 -9.59 -5.11 15.08
N PRO A 171 -8.54 -5.28 15.91
CA PRO A 171 -8.64 -5.20 17.36
C PRO A 171 -8.88 -3.76 17.84
N LYS A 172 -9.51 -3.59 19.01
CA LYS A 172 -9.91 -2.26 19.55
C LYS A 172 -8.78 -1.41 20.13
N ALA A 173 -7.57 -1.95 20.22
CA ALA A 173 -6.36 -1.22 20.58
C ALA A 173 -5.15 -2.01 20.08
N THR A 174 -4.16 -1.33 19.50
CA THR A 174 -2.84 -1.91 19.24
C THR A 174 -1.84 -1.36 20.25
N ARG A 175 -0.73 -2.08 20.48
CA ARG A 175 0.29 -1.71 21.47
C ARG A 175 1.45 -0.97 20.81
N ASN A 176 1.16 0.19 20.25
CA ASN A 176 2.20 1.07 19.74
C ASN A 176 2.91 1.78 20.92
N PHE A 177 4.18 1.46 21.15
CA PHE A 177 5.02 2.05 22.21
C PHE A 177 5.52 3.47 21.86
N ALA A 178 4.64 4.28 21.27
CA ALA A 178 4.84 5.71 21.08
C ALA A 178 4.85 6.44 22.43
N VAL A 179 5.98 6.39 23.14
CA VAL A 179 6.18 7.05 24.43
C VAL A 179 6.28 8.57 24.26
N ASP A 180 5.11 9.23 24.31
CA ASP A 180 4.96 10.68 24.25
C ASP A 180 5.94 11.42 25.19
N GLY A 181 7.00 11.96 24.59
CA GLY A 181 7.87 12.95 25.22
C GLY A 181 8.86 12.46 26.29
N TYR A 182 9.12 11.16 26.46
CA TYR A 182 10.16 10.71 27.42
C TYR A 182 11.57 11.08 26.95
N LYS A 183 12.04 12.27 27.36
CA LYS A 183 13.44 12.67 27.23
C LYS A 183 14.21 12.24 28.49
N PRO A 184 15.13 11.27 28.42
CA PRO A 184 15.98 10.95 29.56
C PRO A 184 16.82 12.19 29.93
N LYS A 185 16.94 12.47 31.22
CA LYS A 185 17.86 13.53 31.68
C LYS A 185 19.31 13.05 31.49
N PRO A 186 20.21 13.90 30.98
CA PRO A 186 21.65 13.62 31.10
C PRO A 186 22.01 13.58 32.60
N HIS A 187 22.96 12.72 32.92
CA HIS A 187 23.53 12.47 34.24
C HIS A 187 24.96 13.02 34.30
#